data_AF-A0A7S1X0B2-F1
#
_entry.id   AF-A0A7S1X0B2-F1
#
_cell.length_a   1.000
_cell.length_b   1.000
_cell.length_c   1.000
_cell.angle_alpha   90.00
_cell.angle_beta   90.00
_cell.angle_gamma   90.00
#
_symmetry.space_group_name_H-M   'P 1'
#
loop_
_entity.id
_entity.type
_entity.pdbx_description
1 polymer ?
#
loop_
_entity_poly.entity_id
_entity_poly.type
_entity_poly.pdbx_seq_one_letter_code
_entity_poly.pdbx_strand_id
1 'polypeptide(L)'
;SPKLTFCSGRLVDALVSSGAHHYMEFKLLQGGSLWQHGKLCTVPASRADIFKDKRLSLGDKRKLMRLLKEVLEEAESEGSRKFDERPLSKLLEEEGLSKELQEFILYGLVLATTDQSNPDSVL
;
A
#
# COMPACT_ATOMS: atom_id res chain seq x y z
N SER A 1 5.69 -16.83 -15.27
CA SER A 1 6.06 -15.57 -14.58
C SER A 1 5.67 -15.66 -13.11
N PRO A 2 6.52 -15.23 -12.16
CA PRO A 2 6.23 -15.27 -10.73
C PRO A 2 5.17 -14.23 -10.35
N LYS A 3 4.26 -14.58 -9.42
CA LYS A 3 3.21 -13.70 -8.90
C LYS A 3 3.00 -13.93 -7.41
N LEU A 4 2.52 -12.90 -6.72
CA LEU A 4 2.09 -12.95 -5.32
C LEU A 4 0.55 -12.89 -5.27
N THR A 5 -0.03 -13.40 -4.17
CA THR A 5 -1.46 -13.27 -3.89
C THR A 5 -1.68 -12.55 -2.56
N PHE A 6 -2.72 -11.74 -2.49
CA PHE A 6 -3.19 -11.19 -1.23
C PHE A 6 -3.80 -12.30 -0.36
N CYS A 7 -3.60 -12.20 0.96
CA CYS A 7 -4.19 -13.14 1.91
C CYS A 7 -5.72 -13.07 1.92
N SER A 8 -6.27 -11.85 1.81
CA SER A 8 -7.71 -11.58 1.71
C SER A 8 -8.04 -11.13 0.30
N GLY A 9 -8.19 -12.07 -0.62
CA GLY A 9 -8.48 -11.78 -2.02
C GLY A 9 -9.18 -12.93 -2.72
N ARG A 10 -9.87 -12.60 -3.82
CA ARG A 10 -10.74 -13.53 -4.56
C ARG A 10 -10.07 -14.83 -4.99
N LEU A 11 -8.75 -14.80 -5.24
CA LEU A 11 -7.99 -16.01 -5.58
C LEU A 11 -7.96 -17.00 -4.42
N VAL A 12 -7.69 -16.52 -3.19
CA VAL A 12 -7.69 -17.36 -2.00
C VAL A 12 -9.09 -17.92 -1.76
N ASP A 13 -10.12 -17.09 -1.90
CA ASP A 13 -11.53 -17.53 -1.78
C ASP A 13 -11.87 -18.63 -2.80
N ALA A 14 -11.41 -18.48 -4.05
CA ALA A 14 -11.59 -19.48 -5.11
C ALA A 14 -10.85 -20.80 -4.83
N LEU A 15 -9.63 -20.74 -4.27
CA LEU A 15 -8.85 -21.93 -3.92
C LEU A 15 -9.48 -22.72 -2.75
N VAL A 16 -10.06 -22.00 -1.78
CA VAL A 16 -10.77 -22.62 -0.66
C VAL A 16 -12.06 -23.27 -1.16
N SER A 17 -12.91 -22.51 -1.86
CA SER A 17 -14.21 -22.98 -2.34
C SER A 17 -14.13 -24.14 -3.36
N SER A 18 -13.08 -24.20 -4.18
CA SER A 18 -12.87 -25.29 -5.13
C SER A 18 -12.21 -26.54 -4.53
N GLY A 19 -11.70 -26.47 -3.29
CA GLY A 19 -10.90 -27.55 -2.68
C GLY A 19 -9.47 -27.64 -3.22
N ALA A 20 -9.07 -26.77 -4.15
CA ALA A 20 -7.72 -26.78 -4.74
C ALA A 20 -6.60 -26.52 -3.72
N HIS A 21 -6.92 -25.83 -2.62
CA HIS A 21 -5.98 -25.57 -1.52
C HIS A 21 -5.40 -26.84 -0.87
N HIS A 22 -6.01 -28.02 -1.02
CA HIS A 22 -5.44 -29.29 -0.52
C HIS A 22 -4.18 -29.74 -1.27
N TYR A 23 -3.92 -29.16 -2.45
CA TYR A 23 -2.81 -29.57 -3.33
C TYR A 23 -1.66 -28.57 -3.36
N MET A 24 -1.69 -27.55 -2.50
CA MET A 24 -0.66 -26.52 -2.47
C MET A 24 -0.46 -25.96 -1.07
N GLU A 25 0.72 -25.39 -0.86
CA GLU A 25 1.06 -24.70 0.38
C GLU A 25 1.41 -23.24 0.09
N PHE A 26 1.16 -22.38 1.06
CA PHE A 26 1.53 -20.97 1.02
C PHE A 26 2.62 -20.67 2.04
N LYS A 27 3.60 -19.88 1.62
CA LYS A 27 4.57 -19.27 2.53
C LYS A 27 4.31 -17.77 2.59
N LEU A 28 4.18 -17.24 3.80
CA LEU A 28 4.01 -15.80 4.00
C LEU A 28 5.24 -15.03 3.57
N LEU A 29 5.02 -13.95 2.84
CA LEU A 29 6.04 -12.98 2.52
C LEU A 29 6.50 -12.32 3.83
N GLN A 30 7.81 -12.33 4.09
CA GLN A 30 8.39 -11.78 5.32
C GLN A 30 8.42 -10.24 5.32
N GLY A 31 8.34 -9.62 4.14
CA GLY A 31 8.27 -8.18 3.99
C GLY A 31 8.48 -7.72 2.56
N GLY A 32 8.13 -6.46 2.31
CA GLY A 32 8.42 -5.75 1.07
C GLY A 32 9.64 -4.85 1.21
N SER A 33 10.28 -4.54 0.10
CA SER A 33 11.33 -3.51 0.05
C SER A 33 11.15 -2.66 -1.20
N LEU A 34 11.37 -1.36 -1.04
CA LEU A 34 11.27 -0.35 -2.08
C LEU A 34 12.66 0.20 -2.38
N TRP A 35 12.98 0.37 -3.66
CA TRP A 35 14.22 1.01 -4.06
C TRP A 35 14.04 2.52 -4.06
N GLN A 36 14.73 3.23 -3.17
CA GLN A 36 14.66 4.69 -3.05
C GLN A 36 16.05 5.26 -2.84
N HIS A 37 16.37 6.36 -3.53
CA HIS A 37 17.63 7.09 -3.33
C HIS A 37 18.88 6.20 -3.42
N GLY A 38 18.90 5.24 -4.36
CA GLY A 38 20.04 4.34 -4.58
C GLY A 38 20.23 3.27 -3.50
N LYS A 39 19.25 3.05 -2.63
CA LYS A 39 19.28 2.00 -1.59
C LYS A 39 17.97 1.24 -1.52
N LEU A 40 18.07 -0.02 -1.09
CA LEU A 40 16.91 -0.84 -0.79
C LEU A 40 16.39 -0.52 0.62
N CYS A 41 15.14 -0.09 0.68
CA CYS A 41 14.47 0.38 1.89
C CYS A 41 13.35 -0.59 2.25
N THR A 42 13.36 -1.15 3.46
CA THR A 42 12.26 -2.00 3.94
C THR A 42 10.96 -1.19 4.02
N VAL A 43 9.84 -1.79 3.62
CA VAL A 43 8.51 -1.19 3.70
C VAL A 43 7.89 -1.56 5.05
N PRO A 44 7.59 -0.60 5.96
CA PRO A 44 6.83 -0.89 7.18
C PRO A 44 5.50 -1.58 6.87
N ALA A 45 5.26 -2.75 7.45
CA ALA A 45 4.06 -3.55 7.22
C ALA A 45 3.04 -3.47 8.38
N SER A 46 3.38 -2.76 9.47
CA SER A 46 2.53 -2.63 10.65
C SER A 46 2.61 -1.23 11.27
N ARG A 47 1.61 -0.91 12.12
CA ARG A 47 1.65 0.31 12.96
C ARG A 47 2.94 0.38 13.79
N ALA A 48 3.36 -0.74 14.38
CA ALA A 48 4.59 -0.81 15.17
C ALA A 48 5.83 -0.50 14.34
N ASP A 49 5.89 -0.98 13.09
CA ASP A 49 7.00 -0.71 12.18
C ASP A 49 7.04 0.77 11.78
N ILE A 50 5.88 1.36 11.48
CA ILE A 50 5.76 2.81 11.21
C ILE A 50 6.28 3.61 12.41
N PHE A 51 5.91 3.22 13.64
CA PHE A 51 6.38 3.90 14.84
C PHE A 51 7.89 3.76 15.06
N LYS A 52 8.47 2.59 14.78
CA LYS A 52 9.90 2.32 14.93
C LYS A 52 10.77 2.92 13.82
N ASP A 53 10.18 3.24 12.68
CA ASP A 53 10.92 3.76 11.52
C ASP A 53 11.51 5.15 11.82
N LYS A 54 12.84 5.24 11.83
CA LYS A 54 13.56 6.49 12.10
C LYS A 54 13.62 7.41 10.88
N ARG A 55 13.27 6.92 9.70
CA ARG A 55 13.23 7.71 8.46
C ARG A 55 12.03 8.64 8.41
N LEU A 56 10.93 8.24 9.06
CA LEU A 56 9.70 9.03 9.13
C LEU A 56 9.75 10.00 10.31
N SER A 57 9.47 11.28 10.06
CA SER A 57 9.31 12.27 11.13
C SER A 57 8.06 11.97 11.97
N LEU A 58 7.96 12.53 13.18
CA LEU A 58 6.74 12.42 13.98
C LEU A 58 5.53 13.03 13.27
N GLY A 59 5.73 14.09 12.50
CA GLY A 59 4.69 14.71 11.68
C GLY A 59 4.18 13.76 10.60
N ASP A 60 5.10 13.13 9.86
CA ASP A 60 4.77 12.19 8.79
C ASP A 60 4.04 10.96 9.32
N LYS A 61 4.50 10.40 10.47
CA LYS A 61 3.81 9.29 11.13
C LYS A 61 2.37 9.64 11.51
N ARG A 62 2.14 10.85 12.02
CA ARG A 62 0.79 11.32 12.38
C ARG A 62 -0.10 11.46 11.14
N LYS A 63 0.41 12.08 10.08
CA LYS A 63 -0.33 12.25 8.82
C LYS A 63 -0.65 10.91 8.16
N LEU A 64 0.33 10.00 8.07
CA LEU A 64 0.12 8.64 7.55
C LEU A 64 -0.95 7.89 8.35
N MET A 65 -0.85 7.90 9.69
CA MET A 65 -1.82 7.22 10.53
C MET A 65 -3.21 7.85 10.46
N ARG A 66 -3.32 9.16 10.23
CA ARG A 66 -4.60 9.84 9.98
C ARG A 66 -5.20 9.36 8.66
N LEU A 67 -4.44 9.44 7.58
CA LEU A 67 -4.87 8.99 6.25
C LEU A 67 -5.35 7.53 6.27
N LEU A 68 -4.57 6.61 6.87
CA LEU A 68 -4.94 5.20 6.95
C LEU A 68 -6.24 4.96 7.73
N LYS A 69 -6.52 5.77 8.76
CA LYS A 69 -7.79 5.70 9.50
C LYS A 69 -8.95 6.22 8.66
N GLU A 70 -8.78 7.36 8.01
CA GLU A 70 -9.80 7.94 7.14
C GLU A 70 -10.18 6.98 5.99
N VAL A 71 -9.19 6.32 5.37
CA VAL A 71 -9.43 5.30 4.34
C VAL A 71 -10.18 4.08 4.90
N LEU A 72 -9.85 3.63 6.11
CA LEU A 72 -10.51 2.48 6.72
C LEU A 72 -11.96 2.81 7.13
N GLU A 73 -12.16 3.97 7.75
CA GLU A 73 -13.50 4.47 8.12
C GLU A 73 -14.40 4.64 6.89
N GLU A 74 -13.84 5.13 5.79
CA GLU A 74 -14.55 5.24 4.52
C GLU A 74 -14.93 3.88 3.95
N ALA A 75 -14.01 2.91 3.98
CA ALA A 75 -14.26 1.55 3.47
C ALA A 75 -15.36 0.82 4.26
N GLU A 76 -15.55 1.18 5.54
CA GLU A 76 -16.59 0.62 6.42
C GLU A 76 -17.93 1.39 6.31
N SER A 77 -17.94 2.61 5.79
CA SER A 77 -19.14 3.45 5.70
C SER A 77 -19.88 3.20 4.38
N GLU A 78 -21.12 2.72 4.47
CA GLU A 78 -21.97 2.52 3.29
C GLU A 78 -22.39 3.87 2.69
N GLY A 79 -21.83 4.24 1.54
CA GLY A 79 -22.30 5.37 0.72
C GLY A 79 -21.54 6.69 0.91
N SER A 80 -20.44 6.71 1.65
CA SER A 80 -19.54 7.85 1.64
C SER A 80 -18.70 7.90 0.35
N ARG A 81 -18.39 9.12 -0.10
CA ARG A 81 -17.52 9.42 -1.25
C ARG A 81 -16.54 10.52 -0.86
N LYS A 82 -15.84 10.36 0.25
CA LYS A 82 -14.77 11.28 0.68
C LYS A 82 -13.63 11.31 -0.33
N PHE A 83 -13.36 10.17 -0.98
CA PHE A 83 -12.37 10.07 -2.04
C PHE A 83 -13.09 10.04 -3.40
N ASP A 84 -12.69 10.97 -4.27
CA ASP A 84 -13.12 11.12 -5.65
C ASP A 84 -12.23 10.29 -6.61
N GLU A 85 -12.57 10.27 -7.90
CA GLU A 85 -11.82 9.52 -8.93
C GLU A 85 -10.47 10.18 -9.32
N ARG A 86 -9.95 11.10 -8.52
CA ARG A 86 -8.68 11.77 -8.80
C ARG A 86 -7.48 10.83 -8.57
N PRO A 87 -6.33 11.09 -9.21
CA PRO A 87 -5.11 10.32 -8.96
C PRO A 87 -4.72 10.34 -7.48
N LEU A 88 -4.31 9.19 -6.94
CA LEU A 88 -3.89 9.07 -5.55
C LEU A 88 -2.71 10.01 -5.26
N SER A 89 -1.80 10.20 -6.22
CA SER A 89 -0.72 11.20 -6.12
C SER A 89 -1.23 12.59 -5.72
N LYS A 90 -2.36 13.05 -6.28
CA LYS A 90 -2.95 14.36 -5.95
C LYS A 90 -3.55 14.43 -4.56
N LEU A 91 -4.24 13.37 -4.13
CA LEU A 91 -4.73 13.27 -2.76
C LEU A 91 -3.56 13.34 -1.75
N LEU A 92 -2.47 12.62 -2.01
CA LEU A 92 -1.32 12.59 -1.11
C LEU A 92 -0.56 13.93 -1.05
N GLU A 93 -0.53 14.68 -2.16
CA GLU A 93 0.00 16.05 -2.21
C GLU A 93 -0.84 17.01 -1.35
N GLU A 94 -2.16 16.96 -1.45
CA GLU A 94 -3.08 17.82 -0.68
C GLU A 94 -3.05 17.55 0.83
N GLU A 95 -2.87 16.28 1.21
CA GLU A 95 -2.65 15.87 2.60
C GLU A 95 -1.30 16.38 3.17
N GLY A 96 -0.46 16.97 2.30
CA GLY A 96 0.82 17.56 2.66
C GLY A 96 1.83 16.52 3.10
N LEU A 97 1.77 15.30 2.53
CA LEU A 97 2.73 14.24 2.79
C LEU A 97 4.05 14.55 2.06
N SER A 98 5.19 14.22 2.69
CA SER A 98 6.49 14.35 2.05
C SER A 98 6.61 13.44 0.82
N LYS A 99 7.39 13.84 -0.19
CA LYS A 99 7.58 13.03 -1.42
C LYS A 99 8.01 11.59 -1.12
N GLU A 100 8.90 11.42 -0.16
CA GLU A 100 9.36 10.10 0.29
C GLU A 100 8.20 9.23 0.79
N LEU A 101 7.26 9.83 1.53
CA LEU A 101 6.08 9.14 2.03
C LEU A 101 5.05 8.88 0.93
N GLN A 102 4.93 9.77 -0.06
CA GLN A 102 4.07 9.55 -1.22
C GLN A 102 4.54 8.34 -2.04
N GLU A 103 5.83 8.28 -2.36
CA GLU A 103 6.44 7.12 -3.04
C GLU A 103 6.25 5.84 -2.23
N PHE A 104 6.43 5.92 -0.91
CA PHE A 104 6.21 4.79 -0.03
C PHE A 104 4.77 4.27 -0.11
N ILE A 105 3.77 5.14 -0.07
CA ILE A 105 2.36 4.75 -0.15
C ILE A 105 2.03 4.18 -1.54
N LEU A 106 2.43 4.88 -2.60
CA LEU A 106 2.12 4.48 -3.98
C LEU A 106 2.75 3.13 -4.33
N TYR A 107 4.06 2.98 -4.10
CA TYR A 107 4.81 1.83 -4.59
C TYR A 107 5.01 0.75 -3.53
N GLY A 108 5.08 1.12 -2.25
CA GLY A 108 5.30 0.18 -1.16
C GLY A 108 4.02 -0.46 -0.62
N LEU A 109 2.90 0.29 -0.59
CA LEU A 109 1.64 -0.17 0.00
C LEU A 109 0.57 -0.50 -1.06
N VAL A 110 0.34 0.42 -2.00
CA VAL A 110 -0.66 0.23 -3.07
C VAL A 110 -0.11 -0.63 -4.21
N LEU A 111 1.22 -0.81 -4.28
CA LEU A 111 1.90 -1.57 -5.33
C LEU A 111 1.54 -1.04 -6.73
N ALA A 112 1.39 0.28 -6.86
CA ALA A 112 1.07 0.93 -8.12
C ALA A 112 2.12 0.56 -9.18
N THR A 113 1.67 0.01 -10.31
CA THR A 113 2.55 -0.39 -11.42
C THR A 113 2.84 0.74 -12.39
N THR A 114 2.04 1.81 -12.33
CA THR A 114 2.14 2.97 -13.22
C THR A 114 2.58 4.18 -12.41
N ASP A 115 3.50 4.95 -12.96
CA ASP A 115 3.91 6.21 -12.37
C ASP A 115 2.74 7.21 -12.41
N GLN A 116 2.11 7.45 -11.26
CA GLN A 116 1.01 8.41 -11.15
C GLN A 116 1.48 9.86 -11.11
N SER A 117 2.79 10.11 -11.09
CA SER A 117 3.38 11.44 -11.26
C SER A 117 3.70 11.76 -12.72
N ASN A 118 3.82 10.74 -13.58
CA ASN A 118 3.98 10.87 -15.01
C ASN A 118 3.17 9.78 -15.76
N PRO A 119 1.89 10.04 -16.07
CA PRO A 119 1.01 9.04 -16.69
C PRO A 119 1.46 8.61 -18.10
N ASP A 120 2.35 9.37 -18.75
CA ASP A 120 2.86 9.09 -20.10
C ASP A 120 4.15 8.24 -20.13
N SER A 121 4.79 8.01 -18.98
CA SER A 121 5.91 7.05 -18.91
C SER A 121 5.37 5.64 -18.71
N VAL A 122 4.79 5.09 -19.77
CA VAL A 122 4.49 3.67 -19.87
C VAL A 122 5.62 3.03 -20.66
N LEU A 123 6.24 1.99 -20.09
CA LEU A 123 7.13 1.08 -20.83
C LEU A 123 6.39 0.35 -21.95
#